data_AF-A0A358DGP8-F1
#
_entry.id   AF-A0A358DGP8-F1
#
_cell.length_a   1.000
_cell.length_b   1.000
_cell.length_c   1.000
_cell.angle_alpha   90.00
_cell.angle_beta   90.00
_cell.angle_gamma   90.00
#
_symmetry.space_group_name_H-M   'P 1'
#
loop_
_entity.id
_entity.type
_entity.pdbx_description
1 polymer ?
#
loop_
_entity_poly.entity_id
_entity_poly.type
_entity_poly.pdbx_seq_one_letter_code
_entity_poly.pdbx_strand_id
1 'polypeptide(L)'
;NSTHVMGNMMMNGIGGSGDFTRSAYISIFVTPSTAKDGKISAIVPKVAHEDHSEHSVKVIVSEYGVADLRGKGTYARAEEIIENCAHPSYRPLLHDYLSLTKKGHTPQNLYACFEFHKAFMETGDMINADFSKYKK
;
A
#
# COMPACT_ATOMS: atom_id res chain seq x y z
N ASN A 1 -2.43 6.49 3.70
CA ASN A 1 -2.77 6.48 5.14
C ASN A 1 -1.71 7.30 5.84
N SER A 2 -2.10 8.44 6.38
CA SER A 2 -1.25 9.40 7.06
C SER A 2 -1.58 9.49 8.56
N THR A 3 -2.64 8.80 9.02
CA THR A 3 -3.28 9.10 10.30
C THR A 3 -3.56 7.90 11.20
N HIS A 4 -4.05 6.77 10.68
CA HIS A 4 -4.57 5.68 11.52
C HIS A 4 -3.75 4.40 11.39
N VAL A 5 -2.92 4.10 12.38
CA VAL A 5 -2.21 2.81 12.48
C VAL A 5 -3.23 1.69 12.67
N MET A 6 -3.14 0.64 11.85
CA MET A 6 -4.11 -0.47 11.79
C MET A 6 -5.58 -0.03 11.62
N GLY A 7 -5.81 1.20 11.15
CA GLY A 7 -7.14 1.73 10.84
C GLY A 7 -7.90 2.33 12.02
N ASN A 8 -7.41 2.21 13.26
CA ASN A 8 -8.12 2.71 14.45
C ASN A 8 -7.26 3.53 15.43
N MET A 9 -5.93 3.40 15.40
CA MET A 9 -5.05 4.11 16.32
C MET A 9 -4.55 5.41 15.68
N MET A 10 -5.04 6.55 16.17
CA MET A 10 -4.59 7.87 15.71
C MET A 10 -3.08 8.04 15.97
N MET A 11 -2.37 8.51 14.96
CA MET A 11 -0.98 8.96 15.07
C MET A 11 -0.92 10.43 15.50
N ASN A 12 -1.26 11.34 14.58
CA ASN A 12 -1.28 12.78 14.83
C ASN A 12 -2.60 13.39 14.32
N GLY A 13 -2.80 13.36 12.99
CA GLY A 13 -3.95 13.95 12.31
C GLY A 13 -3.61 14.24 10.85
N ILE A 14 -4.62 14.47 9.99
CA ILE A 14 -4.40 14.68 8.55
C ILE A 14 -3.59 15.95 8.26
N GLY A 15 -3.76 16.99 9.09
CA GLY A 15 -3.14 18.30 8.90
C GLY A 15 -3.43 18.89 7.52
N GLY A 16 -2.47 19.64 6.97
CA GLY A 16 -2.57 20.21 5.61
C GLY A 16 -2.23 19.22 4.48
N SER A 17 -1.98 17.94 4.77
CA SER A 17 -1.58 16.97 3.74
C SER A 17 -2.62 16.86 2.62
N GLY A 18 -3.91 16.96 2.95
CA GLY A 18 -5.00 16.98 1.97
C GLY A 18 -4.97 18.22 1.06
N ASP A 19 -4.80 19.40 1.65
CA ASP A 19 -4.77 20.69 0.95
C ASP A 19 -3.68 20.72 -0.12
N PHE A 20 -2.46 20.32 0.27
CA PHE A 20 -1.31 20.29 -0.64
C PHE A 20 -1.38 19.12 -1.62
N THR A 21 -1.71 17.91 -1.19
CA THR A 21 -1.73 16.73 -2.07
C THR A 21 -2.72 16.89 -3.21
N ARG A 22 -3.92 17.41 -2.93
CA ARG A 22 -4.95 17.59 -3.96
C ARG A 22 -4.65 18.75 -4.90
N SER A 23 -4.03 19.82 -4.40
CA SER A 23 -3.85 21.07 -5.15
C SER A 23 -2.48 21.21 -5.82
N ALA A 24 -1.51 20.38 -5.44
CA ALA A 24 -0.15 20.45 -5.97
C ALA A 24 -0.10 20.11 -7.47
N TYR A 25 0.84 20.76 -8.18
CA TYR A 25 1.14 20.42 -9.57
C TYR A 25 1.61 18.97 -9.71
N ILE A 26 2.48 18.51 -8.80
CA ILE A 26 2.87 17.11 -8.64
C ILE A 26 2.87 16.80 -7.14
N SER A 27 2.04 15.85 -6.70
CA SER A 27 2.03 15.36 -5.33
C SER A 27 2.96 14.16 -5.17
N ILE A 28 3.78 14.18 -4.12
CA ILE A 28 4.80 13.16 -3.85
C ILE A 28 4.64 12.69 -2.41
N PHE A 29 4.53 11.38 -2.22
CA PHE A 29 4.59 10.75 -0.91
C PHE A 29 5.93 10.04 -0.74
N VAL A 30 6.56 10.24 0.41
CA VAL A 30 7.84 9.62 0.76
C VAL A 30 7.65 8.78 2.01
N THR A 31 8.13 7.54 1.97
CA THR A 31 8.06 6.62 3.11
C THR A 31 9.23 5.65 3.06
N PRO A 32 9.85 5.29 4.20
CA PRO A 32 10.58 4.04 4.28
C PRO A 32 9.67 2.89 3.82
N SER A 33 10.23 1.90 3.13
CA SER A 33 9.46 0.77 2.60
C SER A 33 8.96 -0.18 3.68
N THR A 34 9.58 -0.14 4.86
CA THR A 34 9.20 -0.93 6.05
C THR A 34 9.22 -0.10 7.34
N ALA A 35 8.61 -0.64 8.39
CA ALA A 35 8.64 -0.13 9.75
C ALA A 35 8.81 -1.29 10.76
N LYS A 36 9.06 -0.96 12.03
CA LYS A 36 9.23 -1.93 13.14
C LYS A 36 10.24 -3.03 12.81
N ASP A 37 11.47 -2.62 12.49
CA ASP A 37 12.58 -3.54 12.18
C ASP A 37 12.26 -4.53 11.05
N GLY A 38 11.56 -4.05 10.01
CA GLY A 38 11.19 -4.85 8.84
C GLY A 38 9.92 -5.69 8.99
N LYS A 39 9.26 -5.69 10.17
CA LYS A 39 8.06 -6.49 10.45
C LYS A 39 6.76 -5.93 9.86
N ILE A 40 6.76 -4.66 9.45
CA ILE A 40 5.63 -3.99 8.82
C ILE A 40 6.06 -3.49 7.44
N SER A 41 5.30 -3.84 6.41
CA SER A 41 5.43 -3.21 5.09
C SER A 41 4.68 -1.88 5.04
N ALA A 42 5.30 -0.85 4.47
CA ALA A 42 4.62 0.42 4.17
C ALA A 42 3.73 0.32 2.91
N ILE A 43 4.06 -0.61 2.00
CA ILE A 43 3.24 -0.95 0.83
C ILE A 43 2.38 -2.16 1.17
N VAL A 44 1.05 -1.99 1.12
CA VAL A 44 0.07 -2.99 1.53
C VAL A 44 -0.98 -3.22 0.43
N PRO A 45 -1.67 -4.37 0.40
CA PRO A 45 -2.74 -4.62 -0.57
C PRO A 45 -3.85 -3.56 -0.56
N LYS A 46 -4.25 -3.10 0.63
CA LYS A 46 -5.18 -2.00 0.83
C LYS A 46 -4.84 -1.28 2.12
N VAL A 47 -4.80 0.05 2.08
CA VAL A 47 -4.63 0.87 3.29
C VAL A 47 -5.78 0.63 4.27
N ALA A 48 -5.47 0.45 5.56
CA ALA A 48 -6.49 0.30 6.61
C ALA A 48 -7.34 1.56 6.81
N HIS A 49 -6.82 2.72 6.39
CA HIS A 49 -7.50 4.00 6.40
C HIS A 49 -7.04 4.84 5.20
N GLU A 50 -7.97 5.55 4.57
CA GLU A 50 -7.72 6.30 3.34
C GLU A 50 -7.87 7.80 3.56
N ASP A 51 -6.75 8.51 3.76
CA ASP A 51 -6.72 9.97 3.79
C ASP A 51 -6.62 10.60 2.38
N HIS A 52 -5.99 9.87 1.44
CA HIS A 52 -5.70 10.36 0.08
C HIS A 52 -5.97 9.25 -0.94
N SER A 53 -6.83 9.56 -1.92
CA SER A 53 -7.17 8.61 -2.98
C SER A 53 -6.16 8.57 -4.12
N GLU A 54 -6.25 7.52 -4.94
CA GLU A 54 -5.43 7.33 -6.14
C GLU A 54 -5.47 8.51 -7.13
N HIS A 55 -6.57 9.26 -7.15
CA HIS A 55 -6.72 10.43 -8.02
C HIS A 55 -5.87 11.62 -7.57
N SER A 56 -5.47 11.65 -6.30
CA SER A 56 -4.71 12.75 -5.71
C SER A 56 -3.22 12.44 -5.66
N VAL A 57 -2.82 11.18 -5.46
CA VAL A 57 -1.42 10.75 -5.34
C VAL A 57 -0.78 10.50 -6.71
N LYS A 58 0.27 11.27 -7.05
CA LYS A 58 0.96 11.18 -8.34
C LYS A 58 2.25 10.37 -8.29
N VAL A 59 3.06 10.52 -7.24
CA VAL A 59 4.36 9.85 -7.10
C VAL A 59 4.51 9.28 -5.69
N ILE A 60 5.12 8.10 -5.58
CA ILE A 60 5.53 7.48 -4.32
C ILE A 60 7.04 7.24 -4.37
N VAL A 61 7.73 7.43 -3.26
CA VAL A 61 9.19 7.26 -3.12
C VAL A 61 9.49 6.45 -1.86
N SER A 62 10.41 5.49 -1.99
CA SER A 62 11.05 4.82 -0.86
C SER A 62 12.57 4.73 -1.07
N GLU A 63 13.29 4.09 -0.15
CA GLU A 63 14.72 3.82 -0.28
C GLU A 63 15.08 2.92 -1.48
N TYR A 64 14.10 2.22 -2.06
CA TYR A 64 14.32 1.35 -3.22
C TYR A 64 14.11 2.04 -4.57
N GLY A 65 13.49 3.22 -4.60
CA GLY A 65 13.22 3.92 -5.85
C GLY A 65 11.99 4.82 -5.84
N VAL A 66 11.56 5.17 -7.05
CA VAL A 66 10.48 6.12 -7.33
C VAL A 66 9.44 5.46 -8.22
N ALA A 67 8.18 5.52 -7.81
CA ALA A 67 7.04 5.07 -8.59
C ALA A 67 6.24 6.28 -9.11
N ASP A 68 6.37 6.60 -10.40
CA ASP A 68 5.54 7.62 -11.05
C ASP A 68 4.24 7.00 -11.55
N LEU A 69 3.11 7.49 -11.05
CA LEU A 69 1.81 6.88 -11.25
C LEU A 69 0.94 7.64 -12.27
N ARG A 70 1.45 8.74 -12.84
CA ARG A 70 0.73 9.59 -13.79
C ARG A 70 0.43 8.82 -15.08
N GLY A 71 -0.80 8.93 -15.57
CA GLY A 71 -1.22 8.28 -16.82
C GLY A 71 -1.34 6.76 -16.78
N LYS A 72 -1.14 6.12 -15.61
CA LYS A 72 -1.21 4.66 -15.46
C LYS A 72 -2.57 4.20 -14.97
N GLY A 73 -3.06 3.09 -15.52
CA GLY A 73 -4.19 2.34 -14.96
C GLY A 73 -3.81 1.66 -13.64
N THR A 74 -4.81 1.29 -12.84
CA THR A 74 -4.67 0.68 -11.50
C THR A 74 -3.70 -0.52 -11.44
N TYR A 75 -3.74 -1.44 -12.40
CA TYR A 75 -2.78 -2.56 -12.47
C TYR A 75 -1.35 -2.06 -12.68
N ALA A 76 -1.14 -1.20 -13.68
CA ALA A 76 0.19 -0.63 -13.96
C ALA A 76 0.71 0.22 -12.80
N ARG A 77 -0.18 0.90 -12.06
CA ARG A 77 0.18 1.62 -10.82
C ARG A 77 0.62 0.64 -9.73
N ALA A 78 -0.10 -0.46 -9.53
CA ALA A 78 0.25 -1.46 -8.53
C ALA A 78 1.63 -2.08 -8.83
N GLU A 79 1.84 -2.53 -10.07
CA GLU A 79 3.13 -3.06 -10.55
C GLU A 79 4.28 -2.05 -10.33
N GLU A 80 4.07 -0.79 -10.73
CA GLU A 80 5.08 0.27 -10.54
C GLU A 80 5.45 0.47 -9.06
N ILE A 81 4.46 0.49 -8.17
CA ILE A 81 4.68 0.67 -6.73
C ILE A 81 5.41 -0.55 -6.15
N ILE A 82 5.02 -1.76 -6.54
CA ILE A 82 5.64 -2.99 -6.05
C ILE A 82 7.11 -3.04 -6.48
N GLU A 83 7.41 -2.79 -7.75
CA GLU A 83 8.76 -2.94 -8.29
C GLU A 83 9.72 -1.83 -7.86
N ASN A 84 9.23 -0.60 -7.66
CA ASN A 84 10.09 0.54 -7.37
C ASN A 84 10.07 0.99 -5.92
N CYS A 85 9.00 0.71 -5.15
CA CYS A 85 8.86 1.26 -3.79
C CYS A 85 8.75 0.19 -2.70
N ALA A 86 8.22 -1.00 -2.98
CA ALA A 86 8.09 -2.04 -1.96
C ALA A 86 9.43 -2.68 -1.63
N HIS A 87 9.59 -3.03 -0.34
CA HIS A 87 10.74 -3.76 0.15
C HIS A 87 10.83 -5.14 -0.56
N PRO A 88 12.02 -5.60 -0.99
CA PRO A 88 12.18 -6.87 -1.71
C PRO A 88 11.54 -8.08 -1.02
N SER A 89 11.57 -8.14 0.31
CA SER A 89 10.93 -9.24 1.07
C SER A 89 9.40 -9.30 0.92
N TYR A 90 8.74 -8.16 0.69
CA TYR A 90 7.27 -8.08 0.60
C TYR A 90 6.75 -8.12 -0.85
N ARG A 91 7.60 -7.91 -1.87
CA ARG A 91 7.18 -7.94 -3.29
C ARG A 91 6.51 -9.26 -3.68
N PRO A 92 7.03 -10.46 -3.31
CA PRO A 92 6.37 -11.72 -3.68
C PRO A 92 4.95 -11.82 -3.15
N LEU A 93 4.71 -11.41 -1.90
CA LEU A 93 3.39 -11.41 -1.28
C LEU A 93 2.42 -10.42 -1.95
N LEU A 94 2.90 -9.25 -2.36
CA LEU A 94 2.10 -8.27 -3.08
C LEU A 94 1.69 -8.78 -4.47
N HIS A 95 2.60 -9.48 -5.16
CA HIS A 95 2.30 -10.17 -6.42
C HIS A 95 1.31 -11.32 -6.25
N ASP A 96 1.46 -12.09 -5.17
CA ASP A 96 0.49 -13.13 -4.80
C ASP A 96 -0.91 -12.53 -4.62
N TYR A 97 -1.02 -11.37 -3.95
CA TYR A 97 -2.30 -10.66 -3.82
C TYR A 97 -2.87 -10.21 -5.17
N LEU A 98 -2.06 -9.60 -6.04
CA LEU A 98 -2.50 -9.18 -7.38
C LEU A 98 -3.03 -10.36 -8.19
N SER A 99 -2.41 -11.54 -8.05
CA SER A 99 -2.83 -12.76 -8.76
C SER A 99 -4.22 -13.26 -8.37
N LEU A 100 -4.76 -12.84 -7.22
CA LEU A 100 -6.08 -13.26 -6.73
C LEU A 100 -7.23 -12.66 -7.55
N THR A 101 -7.01 -11.55 -8.26
CA THR A 101 -8.05 -10.85 -9.01
C THR A 101 -7.72 -10.84 -10.49
N LYS A 102 -8.45 -11.63 -11.28
CA LYS A 102 -8.26 -11.75 -12.74
C LYS A 102 -9.16 -10.82 -13.58
N LYS A 103 -10.12 -10.14 -12.97
CA LYS A 103 -11.15 -9.33 -13.65
C LYS A 103 -11.46 -8.07 -12.87
N GLY A 104 -11.84 -7.01 -13.58
CA GLY A 104 -12.29 -5.73 -13.01
C GLY A 104 -11.27 -4.61 -13.21
N HIS A 105 -11.70 -3.37 -12.94
CA HIS A 105 -10.86 -2.20 -13.11
C HIS A 105 -9.72 -2.15 -12.09
N THR A 106 -9.98 -2.44 -10.81
CA THR A 106 -8.97 -2.41 -9.73
C THR A 106 -8.75 -3.84 -9.20
N PRO A 107 -7.50 -4.33 -9.08
CA PRO A 107 -7.19 -5.68 -8.62
C PRO A 107 -7.37 -5.85 -7.11
N GLN A 108 -8.59 -5.64 -6.61
CA GLN A 108 -8.92 -5.75 -5.19
C GLN A 108 -9.69 -7.04 -4.93
N ASN A 109 -9.21 -7.85 -3.99
CA ASN A 109 -9.93 -8.98 -3.41
C ASN A 109 -10.41 -8.61 -2.00
N LEU A 110 -11.73 -8.53 -1.78
CA LEU A 110 -12.32 -8.09 -0.50
C LEU A 110 -12.04 -9.06 0.66
N TYR A 111 -11.96 -10.36 0.39
CA TYR A 111 -11.69 -11.36 1.43
C TYR A 111 -10.24 -11.27 1.94
N ALA A 112 -9.32 -10.83 1.08
CA ALA A 112 -7.88 -10.84 1.32
C ALA A 112 -7.25 -9.44 1.53
N CYS A 113 -7.96 -8.34 1.23
CA CYS A 113 -7.34 -7.00 1.15
C CYS A 113 -6.70 -6.48 2.44
N PHE A 114 -7.06 -7.02 3.60
CA PHE A 114 -6.46 -6.65 4.89
C PHE A 114 -5.54 -7.72 5.48
N GLU A 115 -5.12 -8.71 4.68
CA GLU A 115 -4.34 -9.85 5.16
C GLU A 115 -3.03 -9.45 5.85
N PHE A 116 -2.32 -8.44 5.34
CA PHE A 116 -1.10 -7.92 5.99
C PHE A 116 -1.39 -7.40 7.40
N HIS A 117 -2.47 -6.63 7.56
CA HIS A 117 -2.85 -6.07 8.86
C HIS A 117 -3.26 -7.18 9.83
N LYS A 118 -3.99 -8.20 9.36
CA LYS A 118 -4.35 -9.37 10.17
C LYS A 118 -3.12 -10.15 10.61
N ALA A 119 -2.22 -10.48 9.70
CA ALA A 119 -0.99 -11.20 10.00
C ALA A 119 -0.14 -10.47 11.06
N PHE A 120 -0.03 -9.15 10.97
CA PHE A 120 0.65 -8.35 11.98
C PHE A 120 -0.07 -8.37 13.35
N MET A 121 -1.39 -8.25 13.37
CA MET A 121 -2.17 -8.32 14.62
C MET A 121 -2.09 -9.70 15.29
N GLU A 122 -2.02 -10.77 14.50
CA GLU A 122 -2.02 -12.15 15.00
C GLU A 122 -0.61 -12.64 15.37
N THR A 123 0.41 -12.24 14.62
CA THR A 123 1.77 -12.82 14.73
C THR A 123 2.86 -11.80 15.06
N GLY A 124 2.56 -10.50 14.96
CA GLY A 124 3.55 -9.43 15.11
C GLY A 124 4.43 -9.18 13.88
N ASP A 125 4.19 -9.86 12.75
CA ASP A 125 4.93 -9.68 11.50
C ASP A 125 4.03 -9.85 10.27
N MET A 126 4.05 -8.87 9.35
CA MET A 126 3.29 -8.93 8.10
C MET A 126 3.78 -10.00 7.13
N ILE A 127 5.03 -10.47 7.26
CA ILE A 127 5.59 -11.47 6.34
C ILE A 127 4.85 -12.81 6.43
N ASN A 128 4.15 -13.05 7.54
CA ASN A 128 3.35 -14.25 7.78
C ASN A 128 1.97 -14.20 7.11
N ALA A 129 1.67 -13.15 6.32
CA ALA A 129 0.46 -13.09 5.52
C ALA A 129 0.37 -14.28 4.55
N ASP A 130 -0.75 -14.98 4.57
CA ASP A 130 -0.99 -16.14 3.70
C ASP A 130 -2.14 -15.87 2.74
N PHE A 131 -1.80 -15.63 1.47
CA PHE A 131 -2.79 -15.44 0.40
C PHE A 131 -3.28 -16.75 -0.22
N SER A 132 -2.61 -17.88 0.05
CA SER A 132 -3.01 -19.18 -0.52
C SER A 132 -4.41 -19.59 -0.08
N LYS A 133 -4.82 -19.23 1.15
CA LYS A 133 -6.17 -19.45 1.69
C LYS A 133 -7.30 -18.77 0.92
N TYR A 134 -6.98 -17.87 0.00
CA TYR A 134 -7.94 -17.14 -0.84
C TYR A 134 -7.92 -17.56 -2.31
N LYS A 135 -7.00 -18.44 -2.72
CA LYS A 135 -6.95 -18.99 -4.07
C LYS A 135 -8.11 -19.99 -4.22
N LYS A 136 -8.96 -19.79 -5.24
CA LYS A 136 -10.04 -20.72 -5.61
C LYS A 136 -9.56 -21.71 -6.66
#